data_AF-A0A952RM84-F1
#
_entry.id   AF-A0A952RM84-F1
#
_cell.length_a   1.000
_cell.length_b   1.000
_cell.length_c   1.000
_cell.angle_alpha   90.00
_cell.angle_beta   90.00
_cell.angle_gamma   90.00
#
_symmetry.space_group_name_H-M   'P 1'
#
loop_
_entity.id
_entity.type
_entity.pdbx_description
1 polymer ?
#
loop_
_entity_poly.entity_id
_entity_poly.type
_entity_poly.pdbx_seq_one_letter_code
_entity_poly.pdbx_strand_id
1 'polypeptide(L)' 'MTHRRFLLALVSLAALAQTACTHVQPWQRGKLAHRTMSIDVAGPAAEHVYAVQEGAVGGGAAAESGCGCN' A
#
# COMPACT_ATOMS: atom_id res chain seq x y z
N MET A 1 12.19 39.63 24.07
CA MET A 1 12.95 38.38 24.33
C MET A 1 12.07 37.11 24.27
N THR A 2 10.80 37.18 24.65
CA THR A 2 9.82 36.07 24.59
C THR A 2 9.54 35.56 23.17
N HIS A 3 9.32 36.46 22.20
CA HIS A 3 9.07 36.07 20.79
C HIS A 3 10.24 35.29 20.16
N ARG A 4 11.49 35.68 20.45
CA ARG A 4 12.68 34.98 19.94
C ARG A 4 12.83 33.58 20.52
N ARG A 5 12.49 33.38 21.80
CA ARG A 5 12.46 32.06 22.44
C ARG A 5 11.35 31.18 21.87
N PHE A 6 10.18 31.77 21.60
CA PHE A 6 9.05 31.06 21.01
C PHE A 6 9.34 30.60 19.57
N LEU A 7 9.97 31.47 18.76
CA LEU A 7 10.42 31.12 17.41
C LEU A 7 11.44 29.98 17.43
N LEU A 8 12.40 30.01 18.35
CA LEU A 8 13.39 28.92 18.49
C LEU A 8 12.73 27.58 18.85
N ALA A 9 11.72 27.60 19.74
CA ALA A 9 10.96 26.40 20.10
C ALA A 9 10.13 25.84 18.93
N LEU A 10 9.57 26.72 18.10
CA LEU A 10 8.84 26.32 16.89
C LEU A 10 9.76 25.68 15.85
N VAL A 11 10.94 26.26 15.63
CA VAL A 11 11.93 25.73 14.68
C VAL A 11 12.46 24.37 15.13
N SER A 12 12.74 24.20 16.43
CA SER A 12 13.18 22.90 16.95
C SER A 12 12.08 21.85 16.83
N LEU A 13 10.83 22.19 17.14
CA LEU A 13 9.71 21.26 17.00
C LEU A 13 9.47 20.85 15.54
N ALA A 14 9.56 21.79 14.60
CA ALA A 14 9.45 21.50 13.18
C ALA A 14 10.53 20.52 12.70
N ALA A 15 11.78 20.73 13.08
CA ALA A 15 12.89 19.87 12.70
C ALA A 15 12.73 18.42 13.21
N LEU A 16 12.19 18.23 14.42
CA LEU A 16 11.91 16.89 14.96
C LEU A 16 10.76 16.20 14.21
N ALA A 17 9.77 16.94 13.70
CA ALA A 17 8.64 16.34 12.98
C ALA A 17 9.06 15.68 11.65
N GLN A 18 10.16 16.11 11.03
CA GLN A 18 10.67 15.50 9.80
C GLN A 18 11.22 14.08 9.99
N THR A 19 11.58 13.66 11.22
CA THR A 19 12.12 12.31 11.45
C THR A 19 11.03 11.22 11.48
N ALA A 20 9.75 11.59 11.56
CA ALA A 20 8.64 10.63 11.63
C ALA A 20 8.29 10.01 10.25
N CYS A 21 8.64 10.69 9.16
CA CYS A 21 8.37 10.22 7.80
C CYS A 21 9.58 9.41 7.29
N THR A 22 9.63 8.11 7.60
CA THR A 22 10.66 7.22 7.05
C THR A 22 10.14 6.48 5.83
N HIS A 23 10.93 6.45 4.76
CA HIS A 23 10.60 5.68 3.56
C HIS A 23 10.86 4.19 3.83
N VAL A 24 9.81 3.39 3.84
CA VAL A 24 9.89 1.92 4.01
C VAL A 24 9.87 1.26 2.65
N GLN A 25 10.87 0.43 2.37
CA GLN A 25 10.93 -0.28 1.09
C GLN A 25 9.74 -1.24 0.97
N PRO A 26 9.15 -1.43 -0.23
CA PRO A 26 7.94 -2.25 -0.41
C PRO A 26 8.03 -3.65 0.22
N TRP A 27 9.18 -4.31 0.12
CA TRP A 27 9.43 -5.65 0.68
C TRP A 27 9.59 -5.68 2.21
N GLN A 28 9.82 -4.54 2.86
CA GLN A 28 9.88 -4.44 4.32
C GLN A 28 8.48 -4.32 4.96
N ARG A 29 7.46 -3.94 4.19
CA ARG A 29 6.09 -3.72 4.69
C ARG A 29 5.50 -4.96 5.35
N GLY A 30 5.84 -6.16 4.87
CA GLY A 30 5.40 -7.42 5.47
C GLY A 30 5.89 -7.63 6.91
N LYS A 31 7.06 -7.06 7.29
CA LYS A 31 7.58 -7.13 8.67
C LYS A 31 6.89 -6.15 9.63
N LEU A 32 6.30 -5.08 9.09
CA LEU A 32 5.57 -4.06 9.86
C LEU A 32 4.05 -4.34 9.89
N ALA A 33 3.57 -5.26 9.06
CA ALA A 33 2.16 -5.63 9.02
C ALA A 33 1.77 -6.34 10.31
N HIS A 34 0.75 -5.82 11.00
CA HIS A 34 0.15 -6.51 12.12
C HIS A 34 -0.48 -7.83 11.62
N ARG A 35 -0.54 -8.87 12.46
CA ARG A 35 -1.08 -10.18 12.05
C ARG A 35 -2.51 -10.09 11.47
N THR A 36 -3.31 -9.13 11.94
CA THR A 36 -4.68 -8.87 11.44
C THR A 36 -4.72 -8.18 10.07
N MET A 37 -3.60 -7.68 9.56
CA MET A 37 -3.45 -7.13 8.20
C MET A 37 -3.08 -8.23 7.18
N SER A 38 -2.89 -9.47 7.64
CA SER A 38 -2.78 -10.63 6.78
C SER A 38 -4.16 -10.95 6.19
N ILE A 39 -4.39 -10.59 4.94
CA ILE A 39 -5.50 -11.14 4.17
C ILE A 39 -5.09 -12.54 3.72
N ASP A 40 -5.78 -13.55 4.22
CA ASP A 40 -5.81 -14.86 3.58
C ASP A 40 -6.63 -14.71 2.29
N VAL A 41 -5.92 -14.55 1.16
CA VAL A 41 -6.55 -14.27 -0.15
C VAL A 41 -7.31 -15.47 -0.72
N ALA A 42 -7.46 -16.59 0.00
CA ALA A 42 -8.25 -17.74 -0.41
C ALA A 42 -9.78 -17.52 -0.31
N GLY A 43 -10.25 -16.29 -0.58
CA GLY A 43 -11.67 -15.94 -0.64
C GLY A 43 -12.25 -16.08 -2.05
N PRO A 44 -13.58 -16.00 -2.21
CA PRO A 44 -14.25 -16.14 -3.52
C PRO A 44 -13.79 -15.10 -4.57
N ALA A 45 -13.12 -14.03 -4.16
CA ALA A 45 -12.54 -13.02 -5.05
C ALA A 45 -11.17 -13.43 -5.65
N ALA A 46 -10.53 -14.49 -5.14
CA ALA A 46 -9.23 -14.94 -5.64
C ALA A 46 -9.29 -15.32 -7.13
N GLU A 47 -10.32 -16.10 -7.49
CA GLU A 47 -10.55 -16.55 -8.86
C GLU A 47 -10.83 -15.37 -9.80
N HIS A 48 -11.57 -14.36 -9.33
CA HIS A 48 -11.79 -13.12 -10.07
C HIS A 48 -10.48 -12.33 -10.30
N VAL A 49 -9.61 -12.23 -9.29
CA VAL A 49 -8.31 -11.55 -9.41
C VAL A 49 -7.39 -12.30 -10.38
N TYR A 50 -7.35 -13.63 -10.31
CA TYR A 50 -6.61 -14.46 -11.27
C TYR A 50 -7.16 -14.30 -12.69
N ALA A 51 -8.48 -14.29 -12.87
CA ALA A 51 -9.09 -14.08 -14.18
C ALA A 51 -8.71 -12.71 -14.79
N VAL A 52 -8.69 -11.65 -13.98
CA VAL A 52 -8.27 -10.30 -14.41
C VAL A 52 -6.77 -10.23 -14.71
N GLN A 53 -5.93 -10.84 -13.87
CA GLN A 53 -4.47 -10.83 -14.04
C GLN A 53 -4.01 -11.65 -15.24
N GLU A 54 -4.63 -12.80 -15.45
CA GLU A 54 -4.28 -13.67 -16.57
C GLU A 54 -4.78 -13.11 -17.89
N GLY A 55 -5.85 -12.28 -17.91
CA GLY A 55 -6.32 -11.45 -19.04
C GLY A 55 -6.53 -12.12 -20.41
N ALA A 56 -6.21 -13.40 -20.52
CA ALA A 56 -6.00 -14.16 -21.75
C ALA A 56 -6.41 -15.63 -21.57
N VAL A 57 -6.43 -16.16 -20.34
CA VAL A 57 -6.69 -17.59 -20.10
C VAL A 57 -8.18 -17.90 -19.84
N GLY A 58 -9.04 -16.90 -19.61
CA GLY A 58 -10.49 -17.12 -19.45
C GLY A 58 -10.83 -17.90 -18.17
N GLY A 59 -11.03 -17.18 -17.06
CA GLY A 59 -11.46 -17.79 -15.79
C GLY A 59 -12.96 -18.10 -15.80
N GLY A 60 -13.31 -19.37 -16.01
CA GLY A 60 -14.68 -19.86 -15.85
C GLY A 60 -15.58 -19.68 -17.07
N ALA A 61 -16.70 -20.41 -17.07
CA ALA A 61 -17.58 -20.63 -18.24
C ALA A 61 -18.24 -19.38 -18.84
N ALA A 62 -17.98 -18.18 -18.32
CA ALA A 62 -18.58 -16.92 -18.79
C ALA A 62 -17.73 -15.67 -18.48
N ALA A 63 -16.40 -15.71 -18.57
CA ALA A 63 -15.57 -14.51 -18.42
C ALA A 63 -14.92 -14.10 -19.75
N GLU A 64 -15.63 -13.22 -20.45
CA GLU A 64 -15.06 -12.36 -21.47
C GLU A 64 -14.24 -11.23 -20.82
N SER A 65 -12.92 -11.25 -21.00
CA SER A 65 -12.07 -10.06 -20.83
C SER A 65 -10.77 -10.19 -21.63
N GLY A 66 -10.87 -10.64 -22.88
CA GLY A 66 -9.74 -10.61 -23.81
C GLY A 66 -9.61 -9.24 -24.49
N CYS A 67 -8.37 -8.76 -24.71
CA CYS A 67 -8.06 -7.62 -25.58
C CYS A 67 -8.28 -7.93 -27.08
N GLY A 68 -9.04 -8.98 -27.43
CA GLY A 68 -9.56 -9.18 -28.78
C GLY A 68 -8.54 -9.25 -29.92
N CYS A 69 -7.33 -9.77 -29.68
CA CYS A 69 -6.31 -9.94 -30.72
C CYS A 69 -5.78 -11.38 -30.79
N ASN A 70 -6.54 -12.27 -31.42
CA ASN A 70 -6.11 -13.04 -32.60
C ASN A 70 -7.30 -13.74 -33.25
#